data_AF-A0A7V9ADJ0-F1
#
_entry.id   AF-A0A7V9ADJ0-F1
#
_cell.length_a   1.000
_cell.length_b   1.000
_cell.length_c   1.000
_cell.angle_alpha   90.00
_cell.angle_beta   90.00
_cell.angle_gamma   90.00
#
_symmetry.space_group_name_H-M   'P 1'
#
loop_
_entity.id
_entity.type
_entity.pdbx_description
1 polymer ?
#
loop_
_entity_poly.entity_id
_entity_poly.type
_entity_poly.pdbx_seq_one_letter_code
_entity_poly.pdbx_strand_id
1 'polypeptide(L)' 'MRDDDKPEVIEHRLGQYREKTEPLVAYYDDRNLLDRIDGSNSPDEVAEQIRAVLATREMEREV' A
#
# COMPACT_ATOMS: atom_id res chain seq x y z
N MET A 1 15.90 1.86 -20.58
CA MET A 1 15.35 2.63 -19.44
C MET A 1 14.01 3.17 -19.90
N ARG A 2 12.95 2.98 -19.11
CA ARG A 2 11.64 3.51 -19.49
C ARG A 2 11.63 5.03 -19.29
N ASP A 3 10.77 5.73 -20.01
CA ASP A 3 10.70 7.20 -19.89
C ASP A 3 10.23 7.67 -18.50
N ASP A 4 9.50 6.83 -17.77
CA ASP A 4 9.00 7.11 -16.42
C ASP A 4 10.04 6.87 -15.31
N ASP A 5 11.22 6.34 -15.65
CA ASP A 5 12.31 6.11 -14.70
C ASP A 5 13.21 7.36 -14.50
N LYS A 6 12.92 8.48 -15.20
CA LYS A 6 13.71 9.71 -15.10
C LYS A 6 13.55 10.35 -13.72
N PRO A 7 14.62 10.86 -13.07
CA PRO A 7 14.55 11.45 -11.73
C PRO A 7 13.47 12.52 -11.57
N GLU A 8 13.31 13.38 -12.58
CA GLU A 8 12.35 14.47 -12.57
C GLU A 8 10.90 13.95 -12.59
N VAL A 9 10.67 12.83 -13.29
CA VAL A 9 9.36 12.16 -13.33
C VAL A 9 9.06 11.48 -12.00
N ILE A 10 10.06 10.86 -11.37
CA ILE A 10 9.91 10.23 -10.05
C ILE A 10 9.56 11.29 -8.99
N GLU A 11 10.28 12.42 -8.97
CA GLU A 11 10.02 13.51 -8.02
C GLU A 11 8.60 14.06 -8.18
N HIS A 12 8.18 14.31 -9.44
CA HIS A 12 6.82 14.77 -9.72
C HIS A 12 5.77 13.77 -9.25
N ARG A 13 5.96 12.47 -9.50
CA ARG A 13 5.03 11.40 -9.08
C ARG A 13 4.94 11.28 -7.56
N LEU A 14 6.05 11.39 -6.83
CA LEU A 14 6.05 11.39 -5.37
C LEU A 14 5.34 12.62 -4.80
N GLY A 15 5.50 13.79 -5.42
CA GLY A 15 4.74 14.99 -5.06
C GLY A 15 3.22 14.79 -5.23
N GLN A 16 2.80 14.24 -6.38
CA GLN A 16 1.39 13.93 -6.64
C GLN A 16 0.81 12.88 -5.67
N TYR A 17 1.60 11.86 -5.29
CA TYR A 17 1.21 10.89 -4.27
C TYR A 17 0.93 11.56 -2.92
N ARG A 18 1.83 12.43 -2.44
CA ARG A 18 1.66 13.14 -1.16
C ARG A 18 0.44 14.05 -1.16
N GLU A 19 0.17 14.72 -2.28
CA GLU A 19 -0.96 15.64 -2.40
C GLU A 19 -2.32 14.90 -2.46
N LYS A 20 -2.39 13.81 -3.24
CA LYS A 20 -3.67 13.22 -3.65
C LYS A 20 -3.97 11.86 -3.04
N THR A 21 -2.95 11.09 -2.69
CA THR A 21 -3.09 9.70 -2.25
C THR A 21 -2.80 9.53 -0.77
N GLU A 22 -1.77 10.17 -0.23
CA GLU A 22 -1.40 10.08 1.18
C GLU A 22 -2.55 10.45 2.14
N PRO A 23 -3.39 11.49 1.89
CA PRO A 23 -4.52 11.79 2.76
C PRO A 23 -5.56 10.66 2.88
N LEU A 24 -5.63 9.77 1.89
CA LEU A 24 -6.54 8.62 1.91
C LEU A 24 -6.13 7.58 2.95
N VAL A 25 -4.85 7.53 3.34
CA VAL A 25 -4.35 6.63 4.40
C VAL A 25 -5.13 6.87 5.68
N ALA A 26 -5.17 8.12 6.18
CA ALA A 26 -5.91 8.47 7.39
C ALA A 26 -7.41 8.16 7.24
N TYR A 27 -8.00 8.46 6.08
CA TYR A 27 -9.42 8.20 5.82
C TYR A 27 -9.82 6.72 5.98
N TYR A 28 -8.98 5.79 5.51
CA TYR A 28 -9.23 4.34 5.62
C TYR A 28 -8.81 3.77 6.97
N ASP A 29 -7.77 4.32 7.59
CA ASP A 29 -7.28 3.92 8.93
C ASP A 29 -8.35 4.20 9.99
N ASP A 30 -8.96 5.39 9.96
CA ASP A 30 -10.04 5.80 10.88
C ASP A 30 -11.30 4.90 10.79
N ARG A 31 -11.45 4.14 9.69
CA ARG A 31 -12.57 3.23 9.44
C ARG A 31 -12.22 1.77 9.72
N ASN A 32 -11.00 1.49 10.18
CA ASN A 32 -10.48 0.15 10.37
C ASN A 32 -10.53 -0.70 9.08
N LEU A 33 -10.33 -0.05 7.92
CA LEU A 33 -10.33 -0.69 6.60
C LEU A 33 -8.91 -0.87 6.03
N LEU A 34 -7.92 -0.22 6.62
CA LEU A 34 -6.54 -0.23 6.15
C LEU A 34 -5.70 -1.26 6.90
N ASP A 35 -5.02 -2.15 6.17
CA ASP A 35 -3.92 -2.95 6.70
C ASP A 35 -2.59 -2.42 6.18
N ARG A 36 -1.58 -2.35 7.04
CA ARG A 36 -0.23 -1.87 6.70
C ARG A 36 0.70 -3.07 6.51
N ILE A 37 1.42 -3.08 5.40
CA ILE A 37 2.37 -4.13 5.02
C ILE A 37 3.69 -3.47 4.68
N ASP A 38 4.80 -4.01 5.20
CA ASP A 38 6.14 -3.47 4.94
C ASP A 38 6.69 -4.01 3.63
N GLY A 39 6.63 -3.16 2.60
CA GLY A 39 7.10 -3.46 1.25
C GLY A 39 8.62 -3.43 1.06
N SER A 40 9.42 -3.18 2.10
CA SER A 40 10.89 -3.20 2.02
C SER A 40 11.51 -4.61 2.14
N ASN A 41 10.71 -5.59 2.55
CA ASN A 41 11.10 -7.00 2.65
C ASN A 41 11.22 -7.68 1.28
N SER A 42 11.63 -8.96 1.27
CA SER A 42 11.67 -9.72 0.02
C SER A 42 10.26 -9.90 -0.57
N PRO A 43 10.14 -10.08 -1.90
CA PRO A 43 8.84 -10.27 -2.54
C PRO A 43 8.03 -11.45 -1.96
N ASP A 44 8.70 -12.53 -1.56
CA ASP A 44 8.06 -13.71 -0.97
C ASP A 44 7.47 -13.41 0.42
N GLU A 45 8.21 -12.69 1.26
CA GLU A 45 7.75 -12.25 2.59
C GLU A 45 6.59 -11.26 2.47
N VAL A 46 6.65 -10.30 1.56
CA VAL A 46 5.56 -9.36 1.30
C VAL A 46 4.31 -10.10 0.84
N ALA A 47 4.46 -11.07 -0.07
CA ALA A 47 3.35 -11.87 -0.57
C ALA A 47 2.72 -12.73 0.54
N GLU A 48 3.51 -13.25 1.47
CA GLU A 48 3.03 -13.99 2.64
C GLU A 48 2.24 -13.09 3.59
N GLN A 49 2.75 -11.89 3.90
CA GLN A 49 2.05 -10.91 4.73
C GLN A 49 0.69 -10.54 4.12
N ILE A 50 0.63 -10.31 2.81
CA ILE A 50 -0.63 -10.02 2.10
C ILE A 50 -1.62 -11.18 2.25
N ARG A 51 -1.18 -12.43 2.03
CA ARG A 51 -2.06 -13.61 2.16
C ARG A 51 -2.59 -13.78 3.57
N ALA A 52 -1.76 -13.57 4.58
CA ALA A 52 -2.16 -13.68 5.98
C ALA A 52 -3.27 -12.67 6.32
N VAL A 53 -3.09 -11.40 5.94
CA VAL A 53 -4.08 -10.34 6.13
C VAL A 53 -5.41 -10.67 5.45
N LEU A 54 -5.38 -11.13 4.20
CA LEU A 54 -6.59 -11.50 3.47
C LEU A 54 -7.31 -12.67 4.14
N ALA A 55 -6.59 -13.69 4.61
CA ALA A 55 -7.19 -14.82 5.32
C ALA A 55 -7.89 -14.37 6.61
N THR A 56 -7.26 -13.50 7.41
CA THR A 56 -7.89 -12.93 8.62
C THR A 56 -9.17 -12.18 8.28
N ARG A 57 -9.16 -11.34 7.24
CA ARG A 57 -10.34 -10.56 6.81
C ARG A 57 -11.49 -11.43 6.33
N GLU A 58 -11.23 -12.54 5.65
CA GLU A 58 -12.27 -13.47 5.24
C GLU A 58 -12.90 -14.18 6.45
N MET A 59 -12.09 -14.56 7.45
CA MET A 59 -12.62 -15.15 8.70
C MET A 59 -13.51 -14.17 9.48
N GLU A 60 -13.16 -12.88 9.54
CA GLU A 60 -13.97 -11.85 10.21
C GLU A 60 -15.34 -11.62 9.54
N ARG A 61 -15.47 -11.91 8.23
CA ARG A 61 -16.73 -11.75 7.48
C ARG A 61 -17.70 -12.91 7.65
N GLU A 62 -17.20 -14.07 8.04
CA GLU A 62 -17.99 -15.28 8.24
C GLU A 62 -18.60 -15.39 9.65
N VAL A 63 -18.22 -14.49 10.57
CA VAL A 63 -18.71 -14.37 11.95
C VAL A 63 -19.84 -13.34 12.06
#